data_AF-A0A1V6BHW7-F1
#
_entry.id   AF-A0A1V6BHW7-F1
#
_cell.length_a   1.000
_cell.length_b   1.000
_cell.length_c   1.000
_cell.angle_alpha   90.00
_cell.angle_beta   90.00
_cell.angle_gamma   90.00
#
_symmetry.space_group_name_H-M   'P 1'
#
loop_
_entity.id
_entity.type
_entity.pdbx_description
1 polymer ?
#
loop_
_entity_poly.entity_id
_entity_poly.type
_entity_poly.pdbx_seq_one_letter_code
_entity_poly.pdbx_strand_id
1 'polypeptide(L)'
;MQYFHPLDTPTPVSQSLSVLLGLKIRKLRMDRHLSQEEFAGLVGVHRTYLGQIERAEKNITIKNLEKICLSLGIEPKDLFDFSDIL
;
A
#
# COMPACT_ATOMS: atom_id res chain seq x y z
N MET A 1 31.07 24.31 -18.88
CA MET A 1 31.12 22.96 -18.30
C MET A 1 29.98 22.85 -17.30
N GLN A 2 28.89 22.22 -17.71
CA GLN A 2 27.79 21.84 -16.82
C GLN A 2 28.24 20.60 -16.07
N TYR A 3 28.38 20.70 -14.74
CA TYR A 3 28.66 19.54 -13.90
C TYR A 3 27.47 18.59 -13.95
N PHE A 4 27.67 17.42 -14.54
CA PHE A 4 26.74 16.29 -14.53
C PHE A 4 26.84 15.66 -13.13
N HIS A 5 25.78 15.74 -12.32
CA HIS A 5 25.80 15.14 -10.98
C HIS A 5 25.54 13.63 -11.13
N PRO A 6 26.30 12.73 -10.48
CA PRO A 6 26.14 11.27 -10.60
C PRO A 6 24.79 10.70 -10.14
N LEU A 7 23.82 11.53 -9.79
CA LEU A 7 22.47 11.14 -9.38
C LEU A 7 21.42 11.38 -10.48
N ASP A 8 21.82 11.91 -11.64
CA ASP A 8 20.93 12.16 -12.79
C ASP A 8 20.74 10.93 -13.69
N THR A 9 21.25 9.75 -13.31
CA THR A 9 20.84 8.53 -14.00
C THR A 9 19.37 8.29 -13.70
N PRO A 10 18.48 8.15 -14.70
CA PRO A 10 17.12 7.72 -14.44
C PRO A 10 17.22 6.34 -13.78
N THR A 11 17.03 6.31 -12.45
CA THR A 11 16.82 5.07 -11.73
C THR A 11 15.75 4.30 -12.49
N PRO A 12 15.94 2.98 -12.75
CA PRO A 12 14.87 2.19 -13.34
C PRO A 12 13.62 2.46 -12.52
N VAL A 13 12.52 2.78 -13.19
CA VAL A 13 11.25 3.18 -12.57
C VAL A 13 10.72 1.98 -11.77
N SER A 14 11.31 1.77 -10.59
CA SER A 14 10.78 0.92 -9.55
C SER A 14 9.37 1.44 -9.30
N GLN A 15 8.37 0.55 -9.31
CA GLN A 15 7.01 0.93 -8.94
C GLN A 15 7.03 1.77 -7.66
N SER A 16 6.21 2.83 -7.61
CA SER A 16 6.16 3.67 -6.43
C SER A 16 5.75 2.86 -5.21
N LEU A 17 6.30 3.18 -4.05
CA LEU A 17 5.98 2.48 -2.79
C LEU A 17 4.48 2.51 -2.49
N SER A 18 3.79 3.59 -2.85
CA SER A 18 2.33 3.71 -2.71
C SER A 18 1.56 2.71 -3.58
N VAL A 19 2.04 2.41 -4.79
CA VAL A 19 1.47 1.39 -5.68
C VAL A 19 1.69 0.00 -5.09
N LEU A 20 2.90 -0.31 -4.64
CA LEU A 20 3.21 -1.60 -4.01
C LEU A 20 2.36 -1.83 -2.76
N LEU A 21 2.24 -0.82 -1.89
CA LEU A 21 1.36 -0.88 -0.72
C LEU A 21 -0.11 -1.06 -1.11
N GLY A 22 -0.61 -0.31 -2.08
CA GLY A 22 -2.01 -0.43 -2.54
C GLY A 22 -2.33 -1.84 -3.04
N LEU A 23 -1.42 -2.42 -3.84
CA LEU A 23 -1.53 -3.80 -4.34
C LEU A 23 -1.46 -4.83 -3.19
N LYS A 24 -0.52 -4.67 -2.26
CA LYS A 24 -0.37 -5.57 -1.11
C LYS A 24 -1.61 -5.55 -0.20
N ILE A 25 -2.14 -4.36 0.11
CA ILE A 25 -3.38 -4.20 0.90
C ILE A 25 -4.55 -4.89 0.19
N ARG A 26 -4.68 -4.69 -1.13
CA ARG A 26 -5.72 -5.34 -1.93
C ARG A 26 -5.59 -6.86 -1.90
N LYS A 27 -4.38 -7.39 -2.08
CA LYS A 27 -4.10 -8.83 -2.02
C LYS A 27 -4.50 -9.41 -0.66
N LEU A 28 -4.00 -8.83 0.44
CA LEU A 28 -4.30 -9.28 1.81
C LEU A 28 -5.80 -9.23 2.14
N ARG A 29 -6.53 -8.26 1.58
CA ARG A 29 -7.99 -8.21 1.67
C ARG A 29 -8.65 -9.36 0.90
N MET A 30 -8.23 -9.59 -0.34
CA MET A 30 -8.78 -10.64 -1.20
C MET A 30 -8.50 -12.05 -0.67
N ASP A 31 -7.32 -12.27 -0.09
CA ASP A 31 -6.92 -13.53 0.55
C ASP A 31 -7.82 -13.86 1.77
N ARG A 32 -8.46 -12.84 2.37
CA ARG A 32 -9.48 -12.99 3.43
C ARG A 32 -10.91 -13.03 2.90
N HIS A 33 -11.11 -13.03 1.58
CA HIS A 33 -12.41 -12.99 0.91
C HIS A 33 -13.29 -11.79 1.30
N LEU A 34 -12.67 -10.66 1.65
CA LEU A 34 -13.39 -9.45 2.07
C LEU A 34 -13.66 -8.53 0.87
N SER A 35 -14.87 -8.00 0.80
CA SER A 35 -15.20 -6.84 -0.03
C SER A 35 -14.52 -5.57 0.52
N GLN A 36 -14.46 -4.51 -0.30
CA GLN A 36 -13.95 -3.22 0.16
C GLN A 36 -14.82 -2.63 1.28
N GLU A 37 -16.13 -2.85 1.26
CA GLU A 37 -17.04 -2.34 2.30
C GLU A 37 -16.74 -3.02 3.64
N GLU A 38 -16.67 -4.35 3.66
CA GLU A 38 -16.37 -5.13 4.86
C GLU A 38 -15.00 -4.78 5.42
N PHE A 39 -13.97 -4.72 4.57
CA PHE A 39 -12.63 -4.41 5.05
C PHE A 39 -12.50 -2.97 5.54
N ALA A 40 -13.15 -2.01 4.87
CA ALA A 40 -13.17 -0.63 5.33
C ALA A 40 -13.85 -0.50 6.70
N GLY A 41 -14.92 -1.26 6.94
CA GLY A 41 -15.57 -1.40 8.24
C GLY A 41 -14.63 -1.93 9.32
N LEU A 42 -13.86 -2.99 9.03
CA LEU A 42 -12.88 -3.56 9.96
C LEU A 42 -11.73 -2.58 10.30
N VAL A 43 -11.25 -1.82 9.32
CA VAL A 43 -10.18 -0.81 9.50
C VAL A 43 -10.72 0.46 10.19
N GLY A 44 -12.04 0.70 10.12
CA GLY A 44 -12.67 1.93 10.62
C GLY A 44 -12.39 3.13 9.73
N VAL A 45 -12.53 2.95 8.41
CA VAL A 45 -12.43 4.01 7.38
C VAL A 45 -13.59 3.93 6.39
N HIS A 46 -13.77 4.97 5.57
CA HIS A 46 -14.79 4.94 4.53
C HIS A 46 -14.38 4.04 3.35
N ARG A 47 -15.29 3.25 2.79
CA ARG A 47 -15.03 2.35 1.64
C ARG A 47 -14.32 3.07 0.48
N THR A 48 -14.79 4.26 0.11
CA THR A 48 -14.17 5.06 -0.96
C THR A 48 -12.70 5.38 -0.67
N TYR A 49 -12.37 5.71 0.58
CA TYR A 49 -10.99 6.00 0.97
C TYR A 49 -10.12 4.76 0.91
N LEU A 50 -10.61 3.60 1.37
CA LEU A 50 -9.91 2.32 1.20
C LEU A 50 -9.66 2.02 -0.29
N GLY A 51 -10.67 2.21 -1.15
CA GLY A 51 -10.49 2.02 -2.60
C GLY A 51 -9.46 2.95 -3.21
N GLN A 52 -9.39 4.21 -2.76
CA GLN A 52 -8.37 5.17 -3.19
C GLN A 52 -6.96 4.75 -2.75
N ILE A 53 -6.82 4.17 -1.55
CA ILE A 53 -5.54 3.61 -1.06
C ILE A 53 -5.11 2.45 -1.95
N GLU A 54 -6.00 1.49 -2.23
CA GLU A 54 -5.67 0.31 -3.05
C GLU A 54 -5.25 0.65 -4.48
N ARG A 55 -5.70 1.79 -5.01
CA ARG A 55 -5.31 2.31 -6.33
C ARG A 55 -4.19 3.35 -6.29
N ALA A 56 -3.60 3.59 -5.11
CA ALA A 56 -2.58 4.61 -4.88
C ALA A 56 -2.99 6.05 -5.26
N GLU A 57 -4.29 6.36 -5.25
CA GLU A 57 -4.84 7.70 -5.50
C GLU A 57 -4.74 8.62 -4.27
N LYS A 58 -4.53 8.03 -3.08
CA LYS A 58 -4.34 8.75 -1.82
C LYS A 58 -3.12 8.22 -1.07
N ASN A 59 -2.37 9.16 -0.49
CA ASN A 59 -1.34 8.84 0.49
C ASN A 59 -1.98 8.38 1.79
N ILE A 60 -1.70 7.14 2.18
CA ILE A 60 -2.12 6.59 3.46
C ILE A 60 -1.20 7.12 4.58
N THR A 61 -1.79 7.40 5.74
CA THR A 61 -1.03 7.79 6.93
C THR A 61 -0.50 6.55 7.65
N ILE A 62 0.58 6.69 8.40
CA ILE A 62 1.13 5.59 9.23
C ILE A 62 0.07 5.06 10.21
N LYS A 63 -0.75 5.95 10.79
CA LYS A 63 -1.85 5.56 11.69
C LYS A 63 -2.90 4.68 11.01
N ASN A 64 -3.18 4.89 9.73
CA ASN A 64 -4.10 4.03 8.98
C ASN A 64 -3.43 2.71 8.55
N LEU A 65 -2.11 2.71 8.28
CA LEU A 65 -1.36 1.46 8.09
C LEU A 65 -1.38 0.59 9.34
N GLU A 66 -1.19 1.19 10.52
CA GLU A 66 -1.30 0.49 11.81
C GLU A 66 -2.68 -0.15 12.00
N LYS A 67 -3.76 0.60 11.74
CA LYS A 67 -5.13 0.06 11.77
C LYS A 67 -5.32 -1.11 10.82
N ILE A 68 -4.76 -1.03 9.61
CA ILE A 68 -4.78 -2.11 8.63
C ILE A 68 -4.08 -3.34 9.20
N CYS A 69 -2.85 -3.21 9.69
CA CYS A 69 -2.11 -4.31 10.31
C CYS A 69 -2.91 -4.97 11.45
N LEU A 70 -3.48 -4.16 12.35
CA LEU A 70 -4.30 -4.63 13.46
C LEU A 70 -5.57 -5.36 12.97
N SER A 71 -6.29 -4.80 11.99
CA SER A 71 -7.52 -5.41 11.45
C SER A 71 -7.26 -6.73 10.72
N LEU A 72 -6.06 -6.89 10.14
CA LEU A 72 -5.63 -8.10 9.46
C LEU A 72 -4.95 -9.08 10.43
N GLY A 73 -4.49 -8.64 11.60
CA GLY A 73 -3.72 -9.45 12.54
C GLY A 73 -2.32 -9.80 12.00
N ILE A 74 -1.66 -8.86 11.33
CA ILE A 74 -0.31 -9.04 10.75
C ILE A 74 0.68 -8.03 11.33
N GLU A 75 1.97 -8.32 11.21
CA GLU A 75 3.01 -7.36 11.58
C GLU A 75 3.27 -6.39 10.42
N PRO A 76 3.77 -5.17 10.70
CA PRO A 76 4.11 -4.21 9.64
C PRO A 76 5.06 -4.78 8.60
N LYS A 77 6.03 -5.62 8.99
CA LYS A 77 6.98 -6.24 8.04
C LYS A 77 6.25 -7.05 6.95
N ASP A 78 5.15 -7.71 7.29
CA ASP A 78 4.37 -8.53 6.36
C ASP A 78 3.60 -7.65 5.37
N LEU A 79 3.20 -6.45 5.80
CA LEU A 79 2.57 -5.44 4.93
C LEU A 79 3.56 -4.82 3.94
N PHE A 80 4.86 -4.82 4.26
CA PHE A 80 5.94 -4.31 3.41
C PHE A 80 6.72 -5.41 2.67
N ASP A 81 6.36 -6.68 2.85
CA ASP A 81 6.86 -7.78 2.03
C ASP A 81 6.08 -7.84 0.72
N PHE A 82 6.76 -7.47 -0.38
CA PHE A 82 6.17 -7.42 -1.71
C PHE A 82 6.57 -8.62 -2.59
N SER A 83 7.26 -9.62 -2.02
CA SER A 83 7.74 -10.79 -2.78
C SER A 83 6.63 -11.65 -3.39
N ASP A 84 5.39 -11.48 -2.93
CA ASP A 84 4.19 -12.20 -3.37
C ASP A 84 3.31 -11.43 -4.35
N ILE A 85 3.69 -10.19 -4.70
CA ILE A 85 2.99 -9.34 -5.68
C ILE A 85 3.89 -8.85 -6.84
N LEU A 86 5.19 -9.14 -6.77
CA LEU A 86 6.19 -8.90 -7.80
C LEU A 86 6.50 -10.21 -8.54
#